data_AF-A0A2V6CUE7-F1
#
_entry.id   AF-A0A2V6CUE7-F1
#
_cell.length_a   1.000
_cell.length_b   1.000
_cell.length_c   1.000
_cell.angle_alpha   90.00
_cell.angle_beta   90.00
_cell.angle_gamma   90.00
#
_symmetry.space_group_name_H-M   'P 1'
#
loop_
_entity.id
_entity.type
_entity.pdbx_description
1 polymer ?
#
loop_
_entity_poly.entity_id
_entity_poly.type
_entity_poly.pdbx_seq_one_letter_code
_entity_poly.pdbx_strand_id
1 'polypeptide(L)'
;YDKRRKAVVDQYSEYEPLPGMHINGELTQGENIADIGGVKIAYAALQKALDKNPGTRDKKIDGFTPEQRFFLSFATICRLLTIAAPRPLPH
;
A
#
# COMPACT_ATOMS: atom_id res chain seq x y z
N TYR A 1 21.22 3.14 3.33
CA TYR A 1 19.99 3.91 3.05
C TYR A 1 19.77 3.97 1.53
N ASP A 2 20.77 4.42 0.77
CA ASP A 2 20.66 4.62 -0.68
C ASP A 2 20.37 3.36 -1.51
N LYS A 3 20.91 2.20 -1.11
CA LYS A 3 20.60 0.92 -1.78
C LYS A 3 19.12 0.55 -1.72
N ARG A 4 18.44 0.85 -0.59
CA ARG A 4 17.00 0.58 -0.43
C ARG A 4 16.18 1.62 -1.18
N ARG A 5 16.61 2.89 -1.17
CA ARG A 5 15.99 3.96 -1.96
C ARG A 5 16.02 3.61 -3.45
N LYS A 6 17.20 3.25 -3.97
CA LYS A 6 17.38 2.88 -5.38
C LYS A 6 16.52 1.68 -5.78
N ALA A 7 16.41 0.66 -4.93
CA ALA A 7 15.53 -0.48 -5.21
C ALA A 7 14.06 -0.08 -5.38
N VAL A 8 13.56 0.88 -4.59
CA VAL A 8 12.20 1.40 -4.74
C VAL A 8 12.06 2.22 -6.03
N VAL A 9 13.04 3.07 -6.35
CA VAL A 9 13.05 3.84 -7.60
C VAL A 9 13.01 2.93 -8.82
N ASP A 10 13.90 1.93 -8.85
CA ASP A 10 14.02 0.99 -9.95
C ASP A 10 12.71 0.19 -10.12
N GLN A 11 12.17 -0.35 -9.02
CA GLN A 11 10.90 -1.08 -9.04
C GLN A 11 9.74 -0.25 -9.57
N TYR A 12 9.56 0.99 -9.10
CA TYR A 12 8.43 1.81 -9.53
C TYR A 12 8.59 2.33 -10.96
N SER A 13 9.82 2.49 -11.45
CA SER A 13 10.08 2.94 -12.83
C SER A 13 9.75 1.89 -13.88
N GLU A 14 9.63 0.62 -13.50
CA GLU A 14 9.18 -0.46 -14.37
C GLU A 14 7.66 -0.45 -14.60
N TYR A 15 6.89 0.25 -13.76
CA TYR A 15 5.43 0.28 -13.91
C TYR A 15 5.01 1.19 -15.07
N GLU A 16 4.20 0.61 -15.95
CA GLU A 16 3.61 1.25 -17.12
C GLU A 16 2.08 1.16 -17.02
N PRO A 17 1.43 2.06 -16.26
CA PRO A 17 -0.03 2.03 -16.10
C PRO A 17 -0.81 2.29 -17.38
N LEU A 18 -0.20 2.95 -18.37
CA LEU A 18 -0.74 3.14 -19.73
C LEU A 18 0.39 2.92 -20.75
N PRO A 19 0.08 2.38 -21.96
CA PRO A 19 1.09 2.16 -22.99
C PRO A 19 1.92 3.42 -23.30
N GLY A 20 3.24 3.30 -23.23
CA GLY A 20 4.23 4.36 -23.42
C GLY A 20 4.43 5.27 -22.20
N MET A 21 3.73 5.07 -21.09
CA MET A 21 3.78 5.94 -19.92
C MET A 21 4.32 5.21 -18.70
N HIS A 22 5.61 5.41 -18.42
CA HIS A 22 6.27 4.89 -17.22
C HIS A 22 6.10 5.84 -16.03
N ILE A 23 5.97 5.26 -14.84
CA ILE A 23 6.05 6.04 -13.59
C ILE A 23 7.48 6.55 -13.41
N ASN A 24 7.64 7.81 -13.00
CA ASN A 24 8.94 8.32 -12.59
C ASN A 24 9.22 7.94 -11.13
N GLY A 25 9.90 6.81 -10.93
CA GLY A 25 10.17 6.28 -9.58
C GLY A 25 11.01 7.21 -8.70
N GLU A 26 11.81 8.12 -9.29
CA GLU A 26 12.63 9.07 -8.53
C GLU A 26 11.81 10.24 -7.97
N LEU A 27 10.75 10.65 -8.67
CA LEU A 27 9.78 11.63 -8.22
C LEU A 27 8.85 11.07 -7.13
N THR A 28 8.41 9.82 -7.24
CA THR A 28 7.41 9.22 -6.33
C THR A 28 8.00 8.51 -5.11
N GLN A 29 9.33 8.37 -5.05
CA GLN A 29 9.99 7.55 -4.03
C GLN A 29 9.69 7.96 -2.58
N GLY A 30 9.48 9.26 -2.31
CA GLY A 30 9.29 9.76 -0.95
C GLY A 30 8.02 9.20 -0.34
N GLU A 31 6.92 9.30 -1.10
CA GLU A 31 5.62 8.75 -0.75
C GLU A 31 5.66 7.21 -0.74
N ASN A 32 6.27 6.59 -1.76
CA ASN A 32 6.37 5.12 -1.84
C ASN A 32 7.13 4.51 -0.64
N ILE A 33 8.20 5.16 -0.17
CA ILE A 33 8.95 4.71 1.02
C ILE A 33 8.12 4.91 2.28
N ALA A 34 7.41 6.04 2.40
CA ALA A 34 6.52 6.32 3.53
C ALA A 34 5.38 5.30 3.62
N ASP A 35 4.73 4.97 2.51
CA ASP A 35 3.65 3.99 2.44
C ASP A 35 4.13 2.58 2.83
N ILE A 36 5.26 2.13 2.28
CA ILE A 36 5.86 0.84 2.65
C ILE A 36 6.21 0.81 4.14
N GLY A 37 6.71 1.92 4.69
CA GLY A 37 7.00 2.07 6.11
C GLY A 37 5.73 1.98 6.97
N GLY A 38 4.70 2.73 6.61
CA GLY A 38 3.42 2.79 7.30
C GLY A 38 2.73 1.42 7.35
N VAL A 39 2.68 0.70 6.22
CA VAL A 39 2.11 -0.65 6.15
C VAL A 39 2.84 -1.62 7.08
N LYS A 40 4.18 -1.58 7.11
CA LYS A 40 4.97 -2.47 7.98
C LYS A 40 4.70 -2.20 9.46
N ILE A 41 4.63 -0.94 9.87
CA ILE A 41 4.37 -0.56 11.27
C ILE A 41 2.93 -0.96 11.65
N ALA A 42 1.95 -0.65 10.81
CA ALA A 42 0.55 -0.98 11.06
C ALA A 42 0.32 -2.51 11.13
N TYR A 43 0.96 -3.27 10.24
CA TYR A 43 0.89 -4.74 10.27
C TYR A 43 1.53 -5.31 11.54
N ALA A 44 2.69 -4.80 11.96
CA ALA A 44 3.32 -5.21 13.21
C ALA A 44 2.44 -4.91 14.44
N ALA A 45 1.74 -3.78 14.44
CA ALA A 45 0.77 -3.44 15.49
C ALA A 45 -0.42 -4.41 15.50
N LEU A 46 -0.94 -4.77 14.34
CA LEU A 46 -1.99 -5.81 14.22
C LEU A 46 -1.52 -7.14 14.80
N GLN A 47 -0.33 -7.61 14.42
CA GLN A 47 0.22 -8.86 14.95
C GLN A 47 0.33 -8.85 16.47
N LYS A 48 0.86 -7.77 17.05
CA LYS A 48 0.92 -7.59 18.53
C LYS A 48 -0.47 -7.59 19.18
N ALA A 49 -1.48 -7.04 18.52
CA ALA A 49 -2.85 -7.04 19.03
C ALA A 49 -3.48 -8.45 19.00
N LEU A 50 -3.21 -9.23 17.93
CA LEU A 50 -3.65 -10.61 17.80
C LEU A 50 -2.97 -11.53 18.80
N ASP A 51 -1.68 -11.35 19.06
CA ASP A 51 -0.93 -12.13 20.05
C ASP A 51 -1.45 -11.92 21.47
N LYS A 52 -1.94 -10.71 21.78
CA LYS A 52 -2.62 -10.41 23.06
C LYS A 52 -4.00 -11.05 23.18
N ASN A 53 -4.64 -11.36 22.06
CA ASN A 53 -5.98 -11.94 22.01
C ASN A 53 -6.03 -13.15 21.04
N PRO A 54 -5.39 -14.29 21.38
CA PRO A 54 -5.19 -15.39 20.44
C PRO A 54 -6.48 -15.94 19.81
N GLY A 55 -7.59 -15.94 20.57
CA GLY A 55 -8.90 -16.36 20.07
C GLY A 55 -9.49 -15.48 18.95
N THR A 56 -8.89 -14.33 18.66
CA THR A 56 -9.29 -13.46 17.54
C THR A 56 -8.54 -13.73 16.25
N ARG A 57 -7.42 -14.47 16.30
CA ARG A 57 -6.55 -14.71 15.15
C ARG A 57 -7.24 -15.58 14.10
N ASP A 58 -7.94 -16.60 14.53
CA ASP A 58 -8.69 -17.51 13.65
C ASP A 58 -10.11 -16.99 13.34
N LYS A 59 -10.51 -15.85 13.94
CA LYS A 59 -11.85 -15.29 13.75
C LYS A 59 -11.95 -14.63 12.37
N LYS A 60 -12.60 -15.38 11.47
CA LYS A 60 -12.96 -14.89 10.14
C LYS A 60 -14.14 -13.92 10.23
N ILE A 61 -14.08 -12.84 9.46
CA ILE A 61 -15.20 -11.94 9.17
C ILE A 61 -15.35 -11.95 7.66
N ASP A 62 -16.55 -12.26 7.17
CA ASP A 62 -16.85 -12.46 5.75
C ASP A 62 -15.90 -13.46 5.05
N GLY A 63 -15.47 -14.49 5.79
CA GLY A 63 -14.54 -15.51 5.30
C GLY A 63 -13.05 -15.14 5.37
N PHE A 64 -12.70 -13.91 5.75
CA PHE A 64 -11.32 -13.43 5.77
C PHE A 64 -10.72 -13.34 7.18
N THR A 65 -9.46 -13.78 7.31
CA THR A 65 -8.68 -13.62 8.53
C THR A 65 -8.37 -12.13 8.81
N PRO A 66 -8.04 -11.75 10.05
CA PRO A 66 -7.61 -10.39 10.35
C PRO A 66 -6.49 -9.87 9.43
N GLU A 67 -5.50 -10.70 9.10
CA GLU A 67 -4.41 -10.37 8.18
C GLU A 67 -4.89 -10.14 6.74
N GLN A 68 -5.78 -11.00 6.23
CA GLN A 68 -6.34 -10.82 4.89
C GLN A 68 -7.15 -9.52 4.80
N ARG A 69 -7.97 -9.24 5.82
CA ARG A 69 -8.74 -7.98 5.88
C ARG A 69 -7.82 -6.76 5.94
N PHE A 70 -6.69 -6.84 6.64
CA PHE A 70 -5.72 -5.75 6.66
C PHE A 70 -5.24 -5.37 5.26
N PHE A 71 -4.82 -6.34 4.46
CA PHE A 71 -4.35 -6.07 3.09
C PHE A 71 -5.49 -5.68 2.13
N LEU A 72 -6.69 -6.22 2.30
CA LEU A 72 -7.88 -5.78 1.55
C LEU A 72 -8.25 -4.32 1.84
N SER A 73 -8.23 -3.91 3.12
CA SER A 73 -8.48 -2.53 3.53
C SER A 73 -7.41 -1.58 2.99
N PHE A 74 -6.13 -1.97 3.04
CA PHE A 74 -5.04 -1.18 2.47
C PHE A 74 -5.23 -0.95 0.97
N ALA A 75 -5.52 -2.02 0.21
CA ALA A 75 -5.79 -1.91 -1.22
C ALA A 75 -7.00 -1.02 -1.55
N THR A 76 -8.05 -1.07 -0.72
CA THR A 76 -9.26 -0.24 -0.89
C THR A 76 -8.98 1.25 -0.67
N ILE A 77 -8.15 1.59 0.33
CA ILE A 77 -7.74 2.98 0.59
C ILE A 77 -6.90 3.51 -0.57
N CYS A 78 -5.92 2.73 -1.05
CA CYS A 78 -5.10 3.11 -2.20
C CYS A 78 -5.94 3.38 -3.46
N ARG A 79 -7.05 2.65 -3.64
CA ARG A 79 -7.99 2.86 -4.76
C ARG A 79 -8.83 4.13 -4.64
N LEU A 80 -9.23 4.53 -3.43
CA LEU A 80 -9.98 5.78 -3.23
C LEU A 80 -9.11 7.01 -3.48
N LEU A 81 -7.83 6.95 -3.12
CA LEU A 81 -6.88 8.04 -3.40
C LEU A 81 -6.69 8.27 -4.91
N THR A 82 -6.82 7.24 -5.74
CA THR A 82 -6.70 7.37 -7.21
C THR A 82 -7.90 8.06 -7.86
N ILE A 83 -9.07 8.06 -7.22
CA ILE A 83 -10.30 8.71 -7.74
C ILE A 83 -10.34 10.20 -7.36
N ALA A 84 -9.50 10.64 -6.41
CA ALA A 84 -9.47 12.02 -5.92
C ALA A 84 -8.61 12.99 -6.77
N ALA A 85 -7.99 12.53 -7.86
CA ALA A 85 -7.36 13.45 -8.82
C ALA A 85 -8.45 14.18 -9.63
N PRO A 86 -8.44 15.53 -9.69
CA PRO A 86 -9.58 16.30 -10.19
C PRO A 86 -9.86 15.96 -11.65
N ARG A 87 -11.10 15.54 -11.92
CA ARG A 87 -11.68 15.42 -13.26
C ARG A 87 -11.48 16.77 -13.99
N PRO A 88 -10.77 16.83 -15.13
CA PRO A 88 -10.68 18.07 -15.88
C PRO A 88 -12.09 18.48 -16.32
N LEU A 89 -12.46 19.73 -16.03
CA LEU A 89 -13.75 20.29 -16.43
C LEU A 89 -13.82 20.33 -17.96
N PRO A 90 -14.95 19.95 -18.58
CA PRO A 90 -15.14 20.08 -20.02
C PRO A 90 -15.16 21.57 -20.40
N HIS A 91 -14.48 21.90 -21.50
CA HIS A 91 -14.46 23.21 -22.14
C HIS A 91 -15.83 23.65 -22.64
#